data_AF-A0A9N9Y976-F1
#
_entry.id   AF-A0A9N9Y976-F1
#
_cell.length_a   1.000
_cell.length_b   1.000
_cell.length_c   1.000
_cell.angle_alpha   90.00
_cell.angle_beta   90.00
_cell.angle_gamma   90.00
#
_symmetry.space_group_name_H-M   'P 1'
#
loop_
_entity.id
_entity.type
_entity.pdbx_description
1 polymer ?
#
loop_
_entity_poly.entity_id
_entity_poly.type
_entity_poly.pdbx_seq_one_letter_code
_entity_poly.pdbx_strand_id
1 'polypeptide(L)'
;MATVSPYPYRPVHQRILSTRIDPQPSSLLFRKLPAEVRFNIFCYALSDYPNPDPKKAYESWSCYTRPSYFAPRKTETALVLTCKAIYSECWFLPFRLHEQVHYAVANRNRAPPGYEFSRQLTRLELSLQSMREREQQPVLISNLRVFAQMCMLEQGALAKVLAVPELNPSIVTLTIRHTDWWDWEHDQPLSFSGSWLEGVSQVMPPSVREFNIELESVDRKRYQVDEIARQMMEKWFFRRTDGVALYAFQQQESRWRGTSRWERLRWVRDEILEGVIDFYVATLTFLPETRLQRDQTSPVARENAITAPEDRSPLTLSKPGWKTASTERPPFMTEKEQMRYYRQLWRNRPVDQRVVDQRSRGGIRGPPRFYQQINRNPS
;
A
#
# COMPACT_ATOMS: atom_id res chain seq x y z
N MET A 1 22.11 14.60 -41.68
CA MET A 1 22.95 13.38 -41.55
C MET A 1 23.47 13.35 -40.13
N ALA A 2 22.91 12.49 -39.28
CA ALA A 2 23.37 12.33 -37.90
C ALA A 2 24.68 11.52 -37.91
N THR A 3 25.73 12.09 -37.36
CA THR A 3 27.03 11.42 -37.14
C THR A 3 26.84 10.33 -36.10
N VAL A 4 26.75 9.09 -36.57
CA VAL A 4 26.75 7.90 -35.70
C VAL A 4 28.15 7.78 -35.10
N SER A 5 28.23 7.87 -33.76
CA SER A 5 29.47 7.61 -33.01
C SER A 5 30.03 6.22 -33.38
N PRO A 6 31.32 6.10 -33.74
CA PRO A 6 31.90 4.85 -34.24
C PRO A 6 32.12 3.76 -33.18
N TYR A 7 31.74 4.01 -31.93
CA TYR A 7 31.81 3.01 -30.86
C TYR A 7 30.40 2.67 -30.40
N PRO A 8 29.98 1.37 -30.41
CA PRO A 8 28.71 0.98 -29.82
C PRO A 8 28.76 1.39 -28.34
N TYR A 9 27.83 2.26 -27.94
CA TYR A 9 27.68 2.63 -26.55
C TYR A 9 27.50 1.35 -25.72
N ARG A 10 28.48 1.05 -24.86
CA ARG A 10 28.37 -0.07 -23.92
C ARG A 10 27.70 0.41 -22.64
N PRO A 11 26.65 -0.29 -22.18
CA PRO A 11 26.05 -0.06 -20.88
C PRO A 11 27.05 0.06 -19.73
N VAL A 12 26.72 0.88 -18.73
CA VAL A 12 27.62 1.15 -17.60
C VAL A 12 27.96 -0.13 -16.87
N HIS A 13 26.98 -0.99 -16.60
CA HIS A 13 27.22 -2.29 -15.96
C HIS A 13 28.20 -3.16 -16.76
N GLN A 14 28.05 -3.22 -18.08
CA GLN A 14 28.96 -3.98 -18.95
C GLN A 14 30.37 -3.41 -18.94
N ARG A 15 30.52 -2.07 -18.91
CA ARG A 15 31.83 -1.42 -18.82
C ARG A 15 32.53 -1.79 -17.52
N ILE A 16 31.82 -1.77 -16.38
CA ILE A 16 32.37 -2.17 -15.09
C ILE A 16 32.81 -3.64 -15.12
N LEU A 17 31.96 -4.52 -15.65
CA LEU A 17 32.20 -5.96 -15.73
C LEU A 17 33.20 -6.38 -16.82
N SER A 18 33.53 -5.51 -17.76
CA SER A 18 34.51 -5.80 -18.83
C SER A 18 35.95 -5.87 -18.35
N THR A 19 36.20 -5.46 -17.10
CA THR A 19 37.52 -5.49 -16.48
C THR A 19 37.64 -6.69 -15.54
N ARG A 20 38.87 -7.16 -15.28
CA ARG A 20 39.12 -8.33 -14.43
C ARG A 20 38.37 -8.24 -13.10
N ILE A 21 37.61 -9.29 -12.79
CA ILE A 21 36.94 -9.49 -11.51
C ILE A 21 37.86 -10.32 -10.63
N ASP A 22 38.19 -9.80 -9.45
CA ASP A 22 38.88 -10.57 -8.41
C ASP A 22 37.84 -11.49 -7.73
N PRO A 23 38.04 -12.82 -7.70
CA PRO A 23 37.09 -13.77 -7.10
C PRO A 23 36.97 -13.67 -5.57
N GLN A 24 37.74 -12.80 -4.91
CA GLN A 24 37.70 -12.55 -3.47
C GLN A 24 37.92 -13.83 -2.62
N PRO A 25 38.97 -14.63 -2.85
CA PRO A 25 39.14 -15.93 -2.21
C PRO A 25 39.38 -15.85 -0.70
N SER A 26 39.80 -14.68 -0.18
CA SER A 26 39.95 -14.41 1.25
C SER A 26 38.63 -14.06 1.95
N SER A 27 37.59 -13.69 1.20
CA SER A 27 36.28 -13.36 1.77
C SER A 27 35.53 -14.62 2.16
N LEU A 28 35.07 -14.71 3.41
CA LEU A 28 34.21 -15.83 3.85
C LEU A 28 32.92 -15.91 3.05
N LEU A 29 32.39 -14.75 2.61
CA LEU A 29 31.20 -14.67 1.78
C LEU A 29 31.37 -15.47 0.47
N PHE A 30 32.49 -15.28 -0.23
CA PHE A 30 32.77 -15.96 -1.51
C PHE A 30 33.43 -17.33 -1.33
N ARG A 31 34.20 -17.54 -0.26
CA ARG A 31 34.92 -18.79 0.01
C ARG A 31 34.03 -19.88 0.57
N LYS A 32 33.04 -19.55 1.40
CA LYS A 32 32.24 -20.53 2.16
C LYS A 32 30.80 -20.65 1.68
N LEU A 33 30.19 -19.57 1.21
CA LEU A 33 28.78 -19.59 0.85
C LEU A 33 28.62 -19.86 -0.65
N PRO A 34 27.69 -20.75 -1.06
CA PRO A 34 27.36 -20.93 -2.47
C PRO A 34 26.59 -19.71 -3.00
N ALA A 35 26.51 -19.60 -4.34
CA ALA A 35 25.95 -18.42 -5.01
C ALA A 35 24.49 -18.15 -4.63
N GLU A 36 23.70 -19.20 -4.41
CA GLU A 36 22.29 -19.14 -4.02
C GLU A 36 22.11 -18.50 -2.64
N VAL A 37 22.97 -18.87 -1.69
CA VAL A 37 22.95 -18.29 -0.34
C VAL A 37 23.41 -16.83 -0.37
N ARG A 38 24.45 -16.52 -1.15
CA ARG A 38 24.88 -15.12 -1.37
C ARG A 38 23.78 -14.29 -1.99
N PHE A 39 23.09 -14.83 -3.00
CA PHE A 39 21.95 -14.18 -3.64
C PHE A 39 20.85 -13.83 -2.63
N ASN A 40 20.50 -14.76 -1.72
CA ASN A 40 19.54 -14.49 -0.66
C ASN A 40 20.01 -13.37 0.28
N ILE A 41 21.28 -13.40 0.70
CA ILE A 41 21.88 -12.34 1.52
C ILE A 41 21.80 -10.99 0.79
N PHE A 42 22.14 -10.96 -0.49
CA PHE A 42 22.07 -9.75 -1.31
C PHE A 42 20.64 -9.26 -1.48
N CYS A 43 19.66 -10.16 -1.62
CA CYS A 43 18.25 -9.77 -1.64
C CYS A 43 17.87 -9.06 -0.34
N TYR A 44 18.15 -9.65 0.82
CA TYR A 44 17.84 -9.01 2.10
C TYR A 44 18.56 -7.68 2.29
N ALA A 45 19.84 -7.59 1.93
CA ALA A 45 20.64 -6.39 2.12
C ALA A 45 20.25 -5.24 1.16
N LEU A 46 19.71 -5.57 -0.02
CA LEU A 46 19.36 -4.62 -1.07
C LEU A 46 17.84 -4.42 -1.23
N SER A 47 17.02 -5.08 -0.42
CA SER A 47 15.61 -4.76 -0.28
C SER A 47 15.45 -3.33 0.25
N ASP A 48 14.46 -2.64 -0.27
CA ASP A 48 14.12 -1.31 0.23
C ASP A 48 13.33 -1.40 1.54
N TYR A 49 13.40 -0.33 2.33
CA TYR A 49 12.74 -0.24 3.62
C TYR A 49 12.39 1.22 3.95
N PRO A 50 11.45 1.47 4.89
CA PRO A 50 11.14 2.83 5.34
C PRO A 50 12.38 3.51 5.93
N ASN A 51 12.65 4.75 5.52
CA ASN A 51 13.80 5.50 6.01
C ASN A 51 13.75 5.63 7.56
N PRO A 52 14.80 5.20 8.27
CA PRO A 52 14.81 5.18 9.73
C PRO A 52 15.09 6.54 10.37
N ASP A 53 15.48 7.56 9.59
CA ASP A 53 15.69 8.92 10.08
C ASP A 53 14.36 9.49 10.61
N PRO A 54 14.25 9.82 11.92
CA PRO A 54 13.04 10.39 12.49
C PRO A 54 12.58 11.69 11.81
N LYS A 55 13.50 12.45 11.21
CA LYS A 55 13.18 13.69 10.47
C LYS A 55 12.49 13.43 9.12
N LYS A 56 12.54 12.19 8.64
CA LYS A 56 11.89 11.74 7.39
C LYS A 56 10.60 10.98 7.67
N ALA A 57 10.30 10.67 8.93
CA ALA A 57 9.05 10.03 9.31
C ALA A 57 7.86 10.92 8.90
N TYR A 58 6.83 10.28 8.39
CA TYR A 58 5.55 10.93 8.15
C TYR A 58 4.86 11.22 9.48
N GLU A 59 3.98 12.22 9.46
CA GLU A 59 3.14 12.52 10.62
C GLU A 59 2.28 11.31 10.97
N SER A 60 2.25 10.93 12.25
CA SER A 60 1.53 9.72 12.69
C SER A 60 0.03 9.81 12.47
N TRP A 61 -0.53 11.04 12.42
CA TRP A 61 -1.94 11.37 12.17
C TRP A 61 -2.27 11.62 10.70
N SER A 62 -1.41 11.21 9.79
CA SER A 62 -1.75 11.22 8.37
C SER A 62 -2.49 9.92 7.99
N CYS A 63 -3.41 9.99 7.03
CA CYS A 63 -4.12 8.79 6.55
C CYS A 63 -3.27 7.90 5.62
N TYR A 64 -2.04 8.31 5.28
CA TYR A 64 -1.09 7.51 4.50
C TYR A 64 0.00 6.86 5.36
N THR A 65 0.11 7.23 6.64
CA THR A 65 1.01 6.59 7.60
C THR A 65 0.40 5.28 8.08
N ARG A 66 1.03 4.16 7.75
CA ARG A 66 0.59 2.81 8.14
C ARG A 66 1.80 1.87 8.33
N PRO A 67 1.61 0.64 8.84
CA PRO A 67 2.71 -0.33 8.95
C PRO A 67 3.46 -0.47 7.62
N SER A 68 4.78 -0.47 7.67
CA SER A 68 5.69 -0.52 6.50
C SER A 68 5.66 0.71 5.56
N TYR A 69 4.82 1.72 5.83
CA TYR A 69 4.71 2.96 5.03
C TYR A 69 4.61 4.19 5.95
N PHE A 70 5.57 4.33 6.87
CA PHE A 70 5.64 5.44 7.82
C PHE A 70 6.75 6.46 7.49
N ALA A 71 7.49 6.25 6.41
CA ALA A 71 8.53 7.13 5.90
C ALA A 71 8.78 6.83 4.41
N PRO A 72 9.44 7.71 3.65
CA PRO A 72 9.89 7.40 2.29
C PRO A 72 10.76 6.15 2.27
N ARG A 73 10.61 5.31 1.23
CA ARG A 73 11.42 4.09 1.09
C ARG A 73 12.84 4.42 0.63
N LYS A 74 13.81 3.68 1.16
CA LYS A 74 15.25 3.80 0.84
C LYS A 74 15.81 2.41 0.52
N THR A 75 16.71 2.35 -0.44
CA THR A 75 17.56 1.18 -0.72
C THR A 75 19.01 1.54 -0.43
N GLU A 76 19.73 0.71 0.33
CA GLU A 76 21.16 0.90 0.59
C GLU A 76 21.98 0.28 -0.53
N THR A 77 22.75 1.10 -1.26
CA THR A 77 23.55 0.64 -2.41
C THR A 77 25.03 0.44 -2.08
N ALA A 78 25.46 0.70 -0.84
CA ALA A 78 26.85 0.58 -0.40
C ALA A 78 27.44 -0.82 -0.65
N LEU A 79 26.63 -1.87 -0.49
CA LEU A 79 27.04 -3.25 -0.76
C LEU A 79 27.45 -3.45 -2.22
N VAL A 80 26.65 -2.95 -3.17
CA VAL A 80 26.93 -3.05 -4.62
C VAL A 80 28.18 -2.26 -4.99
N LEU A 81 28.55 -1.24 -4.22
CA LEU A 81 29.75 -0.42 -4.41
C LEU A 81 31.02 -1.03 -3.79
N THR A 82 30.91 -2.15 -3.06
CA THR A 82 32.04 -2.71 -2.28
C THR A 82 33.10 -3.36 -3.17
N CYS A 83 32.72 -4.24 -4.10
CA CYS A 83 33.65 -4.87 -5.03
C CYS A 83 32.95 -5.40 -6.29
N LYS A 84 33.74 -5.67 -7.34
CA LYS A 84 33.22 -6.18 -8.63
C LYS A 84 32.59 -7.56 -8.55
N ALA A 85 33.04 -8.42 -7.64
CA ALA A 85 32.44 -9.75 -7.45
C ALA A 85 31.00 -9.62 -6.96
N ILE A 86 30.76 -8.79 -5.94
CA ILE A 86 29.41 -8.47 -5.46
C ILE A 86 28.60 -7.80 -6.58
N TYR A 87 29.15 -6.75 -7.19
CA TYR A 87 28.48 -6.05 -8.29
C TYR A 87 28.03 -7.01 -9.40
N SER A 88 28.89 -7.96 -9.80
CA SER A 88 28.57 -8.93 -10.86
C SER A 88 27.40 -9.85 -10.52
N GLU A 89 27.19 -10.17 -9.25
CA GLU A 89 26.10 -11.04 -8.80
C GLU A 89 24.79 -10.28 -8.55
N CYS A 90 24.83 -8.99 -8.20
CA CYS A 90 23.66 -8.30 -7.66
C CYS A 90 23.42 -6.84 -8.09
N TRP A 91 24.12 -6.29 -9.08
CA TRP A 91 23.95 -4.89 -9.51
C TRP A 91 22.50 -4.51 -9.86
N PHE A 92 21.71 -5.47 -10.35
CA PHE A 92 20.32 -5.26 -10.78
C PHE A 92 19.32 -5.32 -9.61
N LEU A 93 19.70 -5.88 -8.47
CA LEU A 93 18.80 -6.09 -7.33
C LEU A 93 18.22 -4.80 -6.75
N PRO A 94 18.96 -3.68 -6.60
CA PRO A 94 18.37 -2.44 -6.09
C PRO A 94 17.20 -1.95 -6.94
N PHE A 95 17.28 -2.10 -8.26
CA PHE A 95 16.19 -1.73 -9.16
C PHE A 95 15.03 -2.73 -9.09
N ARG A 96 15.38 -4.02 -9.03
CA ARG A 96 14.40 -5.10 -9.06
C ARG A 96 13.60 -5.23 -7.77
N LEU A 97 14.23 -5.04 -6.63
CA LEU A 97 13.63 -5.25 -5.31
C LEU A 97 12.95 -4.01 -4.76
N HIS A 98 13.27 -2.81 -5.27
CA HIS A 98 12.59 -1.59 -4.87
C HIS A 98 11.10 -1.65 -5.24
N GLU A 99 10.24 -1.44 -4.25
CA GLU A 99 8.80 -1.39 -4.45
C GLU A 99 8.42 -0.05 -5.08
N GLN A 100 7.82 -0.08 -6.27
CA GLN A 100 7.26 1.11 -6.89
C GLN A 100 5.96 1.46 -6.19
N VAL A 101 5.94 2.53 -5.39
CA VAL A 101 4.76 2.94 -4.63
C VAL A 101 4.13 4.20 -5.23
N HIS A 102 2.84 4.11 -5.58
CA HIS A 102 2.08 5.22 -6.11
C HIS A 102 0.81 5.49 -5.32
N TYR A 103 0.48 6.78 -5.14
CA TYR A 103 -0.75 7.23 -4.50
C TYR A 103 -1.67 7.88 -5.54
N ALA A 104 -2.66 7.12 -6.01
CA ALA A 104 -3.72 7.57 -6.91
C ALA A 104 -4.88 8.16 -6.09
N VAL A 105 -4.72 9.41 -5.65
CA VAL A 105 -5.68 10.09 -4.77
C VAL A 105 -6.13 11.42 -5.38
N ALA A 106 -7.41 11.79 -5.19
CA ALA A 106 -7.93 13.06 -5.70
C ALA A 106 -7.47 14.25 -4.82
N ASN A 107 -7.48 14.06 -3.50
CA ASN A 107 -6.98 15.05 -2.55
C ASN A 107 -5.51 14.75 -2.19
N ARG A 108 -4.61 15.71 -2.45
CA ARG A 108 -3.17 15.60 -2.20
C ARG A 108 -2.81 15.34 -0.74
N ASN A 109 -3.65 15.74 0.22
CA ASN A 109 -3.43 15.47 1.65
C ASN A 109 -3.57 13.98 2.01
N ARG A 110 -4.01 13.13 1.06
CA ARG A 110 -4.12 11.68 1.21
C ARG A 110 -2.89 10.92 0.74
N ALA A 111 -1.84 11.64 0.34
CA ALA A 111 -0.54 11.11 -0.06
C ALA A 111 0.60 11.82 0.71
N PRO A 112 1.80 11.25 0.74
CA PRO A 112 2.96 11.88 1.35
C PRO A 112 3.23 13.31 0.83
N PRO A 113 3.84 14.18 1.65
CA PRO A 113 4.07 15.58 1.28
C PRO A 113 4.85 15.72 -0.03
N GLY A 114 4.37 16.58 -0.92
CA GLY A 114 4.98 16.82 -2.23
C GLY A 114 4.72 15.73 -3.28
N TYR A 115 3.93 14.70 -2.96
CA TYR A 115 3.49 13.71 -3.93
C TYR A 115 2.40 14.29 -4.85
N GLU A 116 2.60 14.16 -6.16
CA GLU A 116 1.59 14.50 -7.17
C GLU A 116 1.57 13.38 -8.21
N PHE A 117 0.40 12.76 -8.39
CA PHE A 117 0.26 11.51 -9.12
C PHE A 117 0.79 11.62 -10.55
N SER A 118 0.38 12.64 -11.30
CA SER A 118 0.73 12.80 -12.71
C SER A 118 2.24 13.01 -12.88
N ARG A 119 2.82 13.91 -12.09
CA ARG A 119 4.26 14.21 -12.09
C ARG A 119 5.11 13.01 -11.71
N GLN A 120 4.64 12.17 -10.80
CA GLN A 120 5.37 10.97 -10.41
C GLN A 120 5.34 9.90 -11.50
N LEU A 121 4.25 9.76 -12.24
CA LEU A 121 4.22 8.90 -13.43
C LEU A 121 5.15 9.42 -14.53
N THR A 122 5.15 10.72 -14.82
CA THR A 122 6.10 11.30 -15.79
C THR A 122 7.56 11.06 -15.37
N ARG A 123 7.87 11.21 -14.07
CA ARG A 123 9.23 10.92 -13.56
C ARG A 123 9.60 9.45 -13.68
N LEU A 124 8.65 8.55 -13.41
CA LEU A 124 8.85 7.12 -13.54
C LEU A 124 9.14 6.76 -15.00
N GLU A 125 8.32 7.21 -15.93
CA GLU A 125 8.49 7.00 -17.38
C GLU A 125 9.86 7.50 -17.86
N LEU A 126 10.23 8.75 -17.53
CA LEU A 126 11.53 9.31 -17.88
C LEU A 126 12.70 8.51 -17.26
N SER A 127 12.52 8.01 -16.04
CA SER A 127 13.54 7.21 -15.36
C SER A 127 13.71 5.86 -16.03
N LEU A 128 12.62 5.17 -16.36
CA LEU A 128 12.64 3.88 -17.05
C LEU A 128 13.20 4.01 -18.47
N GLN A 129 12.81 5.05 -19.20
CA GLN A 129 13.38 5.36 -20.51
C GLN A 129 14.89 5.59 -20.41
N SER A 130 15.33 6.42 -19.47
CA SER A 130 16.77 6.68 -19.24
C SER A 130 17.53 5.41 -18.88
N MET A 131 16.93 4.52 -18.08
CA MET A 131 17.52 3.23 -17.74
C MET A 131 17.61 2.31 -18.95
N ARG A 132 16.55 2.22 -19.77
CA ARG A 132 16.55 1.42 -21.00
C ARG A 132 17.63 1.88 -21.97
N GLU A 133 17.75 3.19 -22.19
CA GLU A 133 18.76 3.78 -23.07
C GLU A 133 20.19 3.51 -22.59
N ARG A 134 20.42 3.56 -21.27
CA ARG A 134 21.75 3.33 -20.68
C ARG A 134 22.10 1.85 -20.56
N GLU A 135 21.17 1.02 -20.14
CA GLU A 135 21.44 -0.37 -19.80
C GLU A 135 21.18 -1.33 -20.96
N GLN A 136 20.47 -0.89 -22.01
CA GLN A 136 20.09 -1.67 -23.18
C GLN A 136 19.40 -3.01 -22.82
N GLN A 137 18.81 -3.07 -21.64
CA GLN A 137 18.09 -4.22 -21.11
C GLN A 137 16.80 -3.76 -20.41
N PRO A 138 15.75 -4.60 -20.42
CA PRO A 138 14.52 -4.29 -19.71
C PRO A 138 14.76 -4.24 -18.20
N VAL A 139 14.19 -3.24 -17.54
CA VAL A 139 14.20 -3.15 -16.08
C VAL A 139 13.17 -4.13 -15.54
N LEU A 140 13.62 -5.12 -14.78
CA LEU A 140 12.71 -6.07 -14.13
C LEU A 140 12.28 -5.50 -12.79
N ILE A 141 11.03 -5.07 -12.67
CA ILE A 141 10.46 -4.60 -11.41
C ILE A 141 9.71 -5.74 -10.75
N SER A 142 10.00 -6.02 -9.47
CA SER A 142 9.29 -7.09 -8.76
C SER A 142 7.93 -6.62 -8.28
N ASN A 143 7.88 -5.51 -7.54
CA ASN A 143 6.69 -5.09 -6.80
C ASN A 143 6.24 -3.70 -7.23
N LEU A 144 4.98 -3.59 -7.66
CA LEU A 144 4.25 -2.35 -7.85
C LEU A 144 3.12 -2.29 -6.82
N ARG A 145 3.02 -1.20 -6.07
CA ARG A 145 1.92 -0.94 -5.16
C ARG A 145 1.24 0.39 -5.48
N VAL A 146 -0.09 0.36 -5.56
CA VAL A 146 -0.92 1.54 -5.79
C VAL A 146 -1.92 1.67 -4.65
N PHE A 147 -1.78 2.74 -3.86
CA PHE A 147 -2.84 3.20 -2.96
C PHE A 147 -3.83 4.03 -3.77
N ALA A 148 -5.07 3.59 -3.87
CA ALA A 148 -6.04 4.26 -4.72
C ALA A 148 -7.28 4.68 -3.94
N GLN A 149 -7.67 5.94 -4.11
CA GLN A 149 -9.03 6.37 -3.83
C GLN A 149 -9.97 5.79 -4.90
N MET A 150 -11.16 5.31 -4.50
CA MET A 150 -12.09 4.67 -5.42
C MET A 150 -12.44 5.54 -6.64
N CYS A 151 -12.64 6.85 -6.44
CA CYS A 151 -12.92 7.78 -7.53
C CYS A 151 -11.80 7.85 -8.57
N MET A 152 -10.54 7.78 -8.14
CA MET A 152 -9.38 7.78 -9.04
C MET A 152 -9.25 6.44 -9.76
N LEU A 153 -9.52 5.35 -9.06
CA LEU A 153 -9.52 4.00 -9.63
C LEU A 153 -10.56 3.87 -10.76
N GLU A 154 -11.79 4.33 -10.52
CA GLU A 154 -12.88 4.35 -11.51
C GLU A 154 -12.57 5.25 -12.71
N GLN A 155 -11.75 6.29 -12.53
CA GLN A 155 -11.21 7.14 -13.60
C GLN A 155 -9.97 6.54 -14.32
N GLY A 156 -9.68 5.25 -14.08
CA GLY A 156 -8.62 4.51 -14.75
C GLY A 156 -7.22 4.78 -14.21
N ALA A 157 -7.06 5.27 -12.97
CA ALA A 157 -5.73 5.58 -12.45
C ALA A 157 -4.79 4.37 -12.41
N LEU A 158 -5.26 3.18 -12.00
CA LEU A 158 -4.44 1.98 -12.01
C LEU A 158 -4.00 1.59 -13.43
N ALA A 159 -4.91 1.68 -14.41
CA ALA A 159 -4.59 1.44 -15.81
C ALA A 159 -3.50 2.43 -16.30
N LYS A 160 -3.60 3.72 -15.94
CA LYS A 160 -2.57 4.73 -16.26
C LYS A 160 -1.20 4.38 -15.69
N VAL A 161 -1.12 3.84 -14.46
CA VAL A 161 0.16 3.38 -13.90
C VAL A 161 0.70 2.19 -14.68
N LEU A 162 -0.14 1.18 -14.93
CA LEU A 162 0.27 -0.05 -15.64
C LEU A 162 0.65 0.20 -17.11
N ALA A 163 0.08 1.24 -17.72
CA ALA A 163 0.39 1.66 -19.07
C ALA A 163 1.74 2.40 -19.22
N VAL A 164 2.44 2.71 -18.11
CA VAL A 164 3.77 3.32 -18.17
C VAL A 164 4.72 2.36 -18.91
N PRO A 165 5.35 2.78 -20.02
CA PRO A 165 6.26 1.94 -20.78
C PRO A 165 7.38 1.38 -19.90
N GLU A 166 7.77 0.13 -20.17
CA GLU A 166 8.89 -0.56 -19.53
C GLU A 166 8.72 -0.86 -18.02
N LEU A 167 7.56 -0.54 -17.40
CA LEU A 167 7.34 -0.78 -15.98
C LEU A 167 7.33 -2.27 -15.62
N ASN A 168 6.66 -3.10 -16.44
CA ASN A 168 6.67 -4.57 -16.40
C ASN A 168 6.82 -5.21 -14.99
N PRO A 169 5.93 -4.90 -14.03
CA PRO A 169 6.03 -5.46 -12.68
C PRO A 169 5.69 -6.96 -12.68
N SER A 170 6.25 -7.71 -11.73
CA SER A 170 5.92 -9.13 -11.52
C SER A 170 4.72 -9.32 -10.57
N ILE A 171 4.61 -8.45 -9.57
CA ILE A 171 3.56 -8.43 -8.57
C ILE A 171 2.97 -7.03 -8.55
N VAL A 172 1.65 -6.94 -8.67
CA VAL A 172 0.91 -5.69 -8.53
C VAL A 172 0.05 -5.78 -7.27
N THR A 173 0.04 -4.74 -6.45
CA THR A 173 -0.82 -4.65 -5.26
C THR A 173 -1.63 -3.36 -5.32
N LEU A 174 -2.95 -3.48 -5.36
CA LEU A 174 -3.89 -2.38 -5.22
C LEU A 174 -4.38 -2.34 -3.78
N THR A 175 -4.24 -1.20 -3.09
CA THR A 175 -4.75 -1.03 -1.73
C THR A 175 -5.84 0.05 -1.71
N ILE A 176 -7.03 -0.32 -1.25
CA ILE A 176 -8.11 0.61 -0.89
C ILE A 176 -8.10 0.77 0.63
N ARG A 177 -7.62 1.93 1.11
CA ARG A 177 -7.60 2.27 2.54
C ARG A 177 -9.01 2.55 3.05
N HIS A 178 -9.22 2.50 4.36
CA HIS A 178 -10.52 2.85 4.94
C HIS A 178 -11.03 4.22 4.45
N THR A 179 -10.12 5.19 4.39
CA THR A 179 -10.47 6.55 3.99
C THR A 179 -10.66 6.70 2.48
N ASP A 180 -10.31 5.70 1.69
CA ASP A 180 -10.34 5.76 0.23
C ASP A 180 -11.61 5.16 -0.39
N TRP A 181 -12.48 4.57 0.44
CA TRP A 181 -13.83 4.15 0.06
C TRP A 181 -14.73 5.36 -0.22
N TRP A 182 -15.74 5.16 -1.06
CA TRP A 182 -16.81 6.15 -1.25
C TRP A 182 -17.55 6.43 0.07
N ASP A 183 -17.76 7.72 0.37
CA ASP A 183 -18.53 8.22 1.50
C ASP A 183 -18.20 7.59 2.87
N TRP A 184 -16.94 7.21 3.08
CA TRP A 184 -16.46 6.62 4.33
C TRP A 184 -16.67 7.58 5.52
N GLU A 185 -16.58 8.89 5.29
CA GLU A 185 -16.83 9.94 6.30
C GLU A 185 -18.21 9.77 6.94
N HIS A 186 -19.20 9.42 6.11
CA HIS A 186 -20.61 9.29 6.46
C HIS A 186 -21.00 7.87 6.89
N ASP A 187 -20.02 6.99 7.11
CA ASP A 187 -20.22 5.57 7.43
C ASP A 187 -21.06 4.81 6.40
N GLN A 188 -21.10 5.25 5.13
CA GLN A 188 -21.89 4.56 4.11
C GLN A 188 -21.49 3.07 3.98
N PRO A 189 -22.44 2.18 3.67
CA PRO A 189 -22.13 0.78 3.37
C PRO A 189 -21.06 0.66 2.28
N LEU A 190 -20.13 -0.28 2.47
CA LEU A 190 -19.07 -0.52 1.49
C LEU A 190 -19.68 -1.05 0.19
N SER A 191 -19.22 -0.51 -0.93
CA SER A 191 -19.52 -1.00 -2.26
C SER A 191 -18.29 -0.83 -3.14
N PHE A 192 -18.21 -1.61 -4.23
CA PHE A 192 -17.10 -1.55 -5.16
C PHE A 192 -17.59 -1.72 -6.60
N SER A 193 -17.43 -0.67 -7.41
CA SER A 193 -17.67 -0.75 -8.85
C SER A 193 -16.61 -1.59 -9.58
N GLY A 194 -17.06 -2.43 -10.51
CA GLY A 194 -16.19 -3.18 -11.43
C GLY A 194 -15.84 -2.44 -12.73
N SER A 195 -16.22 -1.16 -12.89
CA SER A 195 -16.11 -0.45 -14.16
C SER A 195 -14.67 -0.29 -14.70
N TRP A 196 -13.68 -0.24 -13.81
CA TRP A 196 -12.26 -0.04 -14.10
C TRP A 196 -11.52 -1.31 -14.58
N LEU A 197 -12.11 -2.50 -14.37
CA LEU A 197 -11.46 -3.79 -14.62
C LEU A 197 -11.03 -3.98 -16.07
N GLU A 198 -11.84 -3.50 -17.02
CA GLU A 198 -11.52 -3.56 -18.45
C GLU A 198 -10.32 -2.70 -18.79
N GLY A 199 -10.28 -1.44 -18.31
CA GLY A 199 -9.18 -0.53 -18.58
C GLY A 199 -7.86 -1.10 -18.08
N VAL A 200 -7.87 -1.79 -16.93
CA VAL A 200 -6.72 -2.53 -16.42
C VAL A 200 -6.39 -3.74 -17.30
N SER A 201 -7.39 -4.48 -17.75
CA SER A 201 -7.17 -5.66 -18.60
C SER A 201 -6.57 -5.33 -19.97
N GLN A 202 -6.83 -4.13 -20.49
CA GLN A 202 -6.26 -3.64 -21.74
C GLN A 202 -4.76 -3.30 -21.66
N VAL A 203 -4.22 -3.12 -20.45
CA VAL A 203 -2.85 -2.61 -20.25
C VAL A 203 -2.01 -3.46 -19.30
N MET A 204 -2.60 -4.44 -18.60
CA MET A 204 -1.88 -5.28 -17.65
C MET A 204 -0.80 -6.11 -18.36
N PRO A 205 0.50 -5.90 -18.06
CA PRO A 205 1.56 -6.49 -18.85
C PRO A 205 1.72 -8.01 -18.61
N PRO A 206 2.28 -8.76 -19.57
CA PRO A 206 2.48 -10.22 -19.44
C PRO A 206 3.43 -10.61 -18.29
N SER A 207 4.24 -9.67 -17.80
CA SER A 207 5.13 -9.89 -16.66
C SER A 207 4.39 -10.09 -15.34
N VAL A 208 3.14 -9.62 -15.21
CA VAL A 208 2.35 -9.77 -13.98
C VAL A 208 2.03 -11.24 -13.75
N ARG A 209 2.51 -11.78 -12.62
CA ARG A 209 2.33 -13.16 -12.18
C ARG A 209 1.44 -13.27 -10.95
N GLU A 210 1.18 -12.14 -10.31
CA GLU A 210 0.37 -12.04 -9.10
C GLU A 210 -0.26 -10.64 -9.05
N PHE A 211 -1.57 -10.59 -8.82
CA PHE A 211 -2.27 -9.35 -8.56
C PHE A 211 -2.98 -9.43 -7.21
N ASN A 212 -2.61 -8.54 -6.30
CA ASN A 212 -3.17 -8.47 -4.96
C ASN A 212 -4.11 -7.28 -4.83
N ILE A 213 -5.24 -7.47 -4.15
CA ILE A 213 -6.15 -6.40 -3.76
C ILE A 213 -6.28 -6.41 -2.24
N GLU A 214 -5.86 -5.33 -1.59
CA GLU A 214 -6.02 -5.10 -0.16
C GLU A 214 -7.23 -4.20 0.08
N LEU A 215 -8.24 -4.74 0.77
CA LEU A 215 -9.44 -4.03 1.19
C LEU A 215 -9.34 -3.73 2.69
N GLU A 216 -9.01 -2.49 3.03
CA GLU A 216 -8.87 -2.04 4.40
C GLU A 216 -10.11 -1.26 4.86
N SER A 217 -10.62 -1.59 6.05
CA SER A 217 -11.63 -0.78 6.74
C SER A 217 -11.44 -0.86 8.24
N VAL A 218 -12.29 -0.19 9.01
CA VAL A 218 -12.35 -0.37 10.46
C VAL A 218 -12.85 -1.76 10.81
N ASP A 219 -12.37 -2.35 11.90
CA ASP A 219 -12.72 -3.71 12.31
C ASP A 219 -14.24 -3.90 12.50
N ARG A 220 -14.95 -2.85 12.94
CA ARG A 220 -16.43 -2.85 13.02
C ARG A 220 -17.11 -3.17 11.68
N LYS A 221 -16.49 -2.82 10.55
CA LYS A 221 -16.97 -3.09 9.19
C LYS A 221 -16.40 -4.38 8.58
N ARG A 222 -15.73 -5.24 9.35
CA ARG A 222 -15.10 -6.47 8.78
C ARG A 222 -16.08 -7.32 7.98
N TYR A 223 -17.32 -7.48 8.46
CA TYR A 223 -18.32 -8.30 7.77
C TYR A 223 -18.68 -7.74 6.39
N GLN A 224 -18.57 -6.43 6.19
CA GLN A 224 -18.77 -5.81 4.88
C GLN A 224 -17.55 -6.06 3.99
N VAL A 225 -16.34 -5.92 4.54
CA VAL A 225 -15.08 -6.23 3.83
C VAL A 225 -15.07 -7.69 3.37
N ASP A 226 -15.41 -8.63 4.26
CA ASP A 226 -15.45 -10.07 3.97
C ASP A 226 -16.49 -10.40 2.89
N GLU A 227 -17.66 -9.77 2.93
CA GLU A 227 -18.69 -9.98 1.90
C GLU A 227 -18.26 -9.41 0.54
N ILE A 228 -17.65 -8.22 0.51
CA ILE A 228 -17.10 -7.65 -0.74
C ILE A 228 -15.97 -8.55 -1.28
N ALA A 229 -15.07 -9.01 -0.41
CA ALA A 229 -13.99 -9.92 -0.78
C ALA A 229 -14.54 -11.24 -1.35
N ARG A 230 -15.54 -11.85 -0.70
CA ARG A 230 -16.21 -13.06 -1.18
C ARG A 230 -16.80 -12.87 -2.58
N GLN A 231 -17.55 -11.79 -2.79
CA GLN A 231 -18.12 -11.49 -4.12
C GLN A 231 -17.02 -11.22 -5.16
N MET A 232 -15.92 -10.58 -4.76
CA MET A 232 -14.78 -10.33 -5.63
C MET A 232 -14.15 -11.65 -6.10
N MET A 233 -13.90 -12.59 -5.20
CA MET A 233 -13.38 -13.92 -5.54
C MET A 233 -14.33 -14.72 -6.43
N GLU A 234 -15.63 -14.56 -6.24
CA GLU A 234 -16.67 -15.24 -7.01
C GLU A 234 -16.79 -14.68 -8.43
N LYS A 235 -16.75 -13.35 -8.59
CA LYS A 235 -17.18 -12.67 -9.82
C LYS A 235 -16.02 -12.14 -10.67
N TRP A 236 -14.91 -11.72 -10.06
CA TRP A 236 -13.87 -10.96 -10.77
C TRP A 236 -12.76 -11.87 -11.31
N PHE A 237 -12.18 -11.40 -12.40
CA PHE A 237 -10.98 -11.93 -13.02
C PHE A 237 -10.20 -10.74 -13.61
N PHE A 238 -8.92 -10.95 -13.92
CA PHE A 238 -8.08 -9.96 -14.59
C PHE A 238 -7.42 -10.57 -15.80
N ARG A 239 -7.46 -9.91 -16.95
CA ARG A 239 -6.81 -10.40 -18.16
C ARG A 239 -5.54 -9.59 -18.42
N ARG A 240 -4.45 -10.27 -18.73
CA ARG A 240 -3.23 -9.62 -19.22
C ARG A 240 -3.34 -9.35 -20.73
N THR A 241 -2.46 -8.50 -21.23
CA THR A 241 -2.40 -8.18 -22.67
C THR A 241 -2.01 -9.37 -23.55
N ASP A 242 -1.41 -10.42 -22.99
CA ASP A 242 -1.15 -11.69 -23.68
C ASP A 242 -2.35 -12.66 -23.67
N GLY A 243 -3.50 -12.21 -23.16
CA GLY A 243 -4.73 -12.99 -23.11
C GLY A 243 -4.86 -13.92 -21.89
N VAL A 244 -3.81 -14.11 -21.09
CA VAL A 244 -3.86 -14.96 -19.90
C VAL A 244 -4.73 -14.31 -18.82
N ALA A 245 -5.67 -15.08 -18.28
CA ALA A 245 -6.53 -14.65 -17.18
C ALA A 245 -5.95 -15.04 -15.81
N LEU A 246 -6.11 -14.15 -14.84
CA LEU A 246 -5.81 -14.33 -13.44
C LEU A 246 -7.12 -14.45 -12.67
N TYR A 247 -7.19 -15.45 -11.80
CA TYR A 247 -8.35 -15.75 -10.97
C TYR A 247 -7.98 -15.76 -9.49
N ALA A 248 -8.98 -15.58 -8.63
CA ALA A 248 -8.79 -15.61 -7.19
C ALA A 248 -8.18 -16.96 -6.75
N PHE A 249 -7.13 -16.89 -5.94
CA PHE A 249 -6.45 -18.03 -5.36
C PHE A 249 -6.79 -18.18 -3.89
N GLN A 250 -6.61 -17.10 -3.13
CA GLN A 250 -6.79 -17.11 -1.68
C GLN A 250 -7.16 -15.72 -1.17
N GLN A 251 -7.71 -15.70 0.04
CA GLN A 251 -7.89 -14.52 0.88
C GLN A 251 -7.08 -14.70 2.16
N GLN A 252 -6.36 -13.66 2.57
CA GLN A 252 -5.69 -13.59 3.86
C GLN A 252 -6.19 -12.38 4.65
N GLU A 253 -6.33 -12.53 5.96
CA GLU A 253 -6.66 -11.43 6.85
C GLU A 253 -5.41 -10.88 7.53
N SER A 254 -5.39 -9.56 7.75
CA SER A 254 -4.45 -8.93 8.65
C SER A 254 -5.13 -7.79 9.42
N ARG A 255 -4.53 -7.40 10.54
CA ARG A 255 -5.02 -6.30 11.39
C ARG A 255 -3.89 -5.40 11.78
N TRP A 256 -4.20 -4.13 11.97
CA TRP A 256 -3.25 -3.17 12.54
C TRP A 256 -3.95 -2.08 13.32
N ARG A 257 -3.20 -1.44 14.22
CA ARG A 257 -3.66 -0.33 15.05
C ARG A 257 -3.16 0.98 14.51
N GLY A 258 -4.07 1.90 14.26
CA GLY A 258 -3.76 3.25 13.84
C GLY A 258 -4.32 4.29 14.79
N THR A 259 -3.98 5.53 14.51
CA THR A 259 -4.52 6.68 15.23
C THR A 259 -5.90 7.04 14.70
N SER A 260 -6.78 7.52 15.58
CA SER A 260 -8.05 8.14 15.19
C SER A 260 -7.91 9.59 14.75
N ARG A 261 -6.70 10.14 14.77
CA ARG A 261 -6.44 11.51 14.33
C ARG A 261 -6.20 11.55 12.83
N TRP A 262 -6.88 12.49 12.19
CA TRP A 262 -6.55 12.89 10.85
C TRP A 262 -6.46 14.40 10.78
N GLU A 263 -5.25 14.90 10.49
CA GLU A 263 -4.93 16.33 10.54
C GLU A 263 -5.31 16.91 11.91
N ARG A 264 -6.21 17.90 11.94
CA ARG A 264 -6.71 18.55 13.18
C ARG A 264 -8.02 17.96 13.69
N LEU A 265 -8.50 16.88 13.09
CA LEU A 265 -9.74 16.22 13.43
C LEU A 265 -9.47 14.90 14.15
N ARG A 266 -10.37 14.55 15.07
CA ARG A 266 -10.38 13.24 15.73
C ARG A 266 -11.63 12.49 15.31
N TRP A 267 -11.44 11.31 14.75
CA TRP A 267 -12.49 10.41 14.32
C TRP A 267 -12.91 9.50 15.47
N VAL A 268 -13.87 9.97 16.27
CA VAL A 268 -14.22 9.35 17.56
C VAL A 268 -15.19 8.17 17.42
N ARG A 269 -15.93 8.12 16.31
CA ARG A 269 -16.95 7.09 16.04
C ARG A 269 -16.39 5.66 16.13
N ASP A 270 -15.21 5.43 15.56
CA ASP A 270 -14.65 4.09 15.37
C ASP A 270 -13.49 3.78 16.34
N GLU A 271 -13.32 4.58 17.38
CA GLU A 271 -12.33 4.35 18.42
C GLU A 271 -12.69 3.16 19.31
N ILE A 272 -11.73 2.24 19.45
CA ILE A 272 -11.78 1.16 20.45
C ILE A 272 -11.24 1.63 21.81
N LEU A 273 -10.30 2.58 21.78
CA LEU A 273 -9.71 3.29 22.91
C LEU A 273 -9.48 4.74 22.49
N GLU A 274 -9.30 5.64 23.46
CA GLU A 274 -9.01 7.05 23.15
C GLU A 274 -7.80 7.19 22.22
N GLY A 275 -8.02 7.76 21.03
CA GLY A 275 -6.98 7.97 20.04
C GLY A 275 -6.66 6.77 19.14
N VAL A 276 -7.31 5.61 19.32
CA VAL A 276 -6.90 4.35 18.67
C VAL A 276 -8.05 3.69 17.91
N ILE A 277 -7.77 3.31 16.66
CA ILE A 277 -8.67 2.56 15.78
C ILE A 277 -8.01 1.23 15.41
N ASP A 278 -8.78 0.15 15.48
CA ASP A 278 -8.41 -1.15 14.93
C ASP A 278 -8.85 -1.21 13.46
N PHE A 279 -7.90 -1.46 12.56
CA PHE A 279 -8.13 -1.68 11.15
C PHE A 279 -8.08 -3.17 10.82
N TYR A 280 -8.99 -3.57 9.92
CA TYR A 280 -9.07 -4.90 9.33
C TYR A 280 -8.77 -4.81 7.84
N VAL A 281 -7.92 -5.71 7.34
CA VAL A 281 -7.53 -5.78 5.93
C VAL A 281 -7.76 -7.19 5.41
N ALA A 282 -8.61 -7.32 4.39
CA ALA A 282 -8.68 -8.54 3.58
C ALA A 282 -7.77 -8.38 2.35
N THR A 283 -6.82 -9.30 2.18
CA THR A 283 -5.92 -9.35 1.03
C THR A 283 -6.34 -10.49 0.12
N LEU A 284 -6.77 -10.17 -1.09
CA LEU A 284 -7.12 -11.13 -2.12
C LEU A 284 -5.95 -11.28 -3.09
N THR A 285 -5.53 -12.52 -3.35
CA THR A 285 -4.49 -12.83 -4.32
C THR A 285 -5.10 -13.46 -5.57
N PHE A 286 -4.77 -12.90 -6.74
CA PHE A 286 -5.13 -13.42 -8.05
C PHE A 286 -3.89 -13.96 -8.76
N LEU A 287 -3.97 -15.19 -9.26
CA LEU A 287 -2.88 -15.88 -9.95
C LEU A 287 -3.31 -16.34 -11.34
N PRO A 288 -2.37 -16.50 -12.30
CA PRO A 288 -2.66 -17.07 -13.62
C PRO A 288 -3.29 -18.46 -13.47
N GLU A 289 -4.24 -18.78 -14.35
CA GLU A 289 -4.93 -20.08 -14.30
C GLU A 289 -3.97 -21.28 -14.33
N THR A 290 -2.83 -21.17 -15.00
CA THR A 290 -1.78 -22.22 -15.05
C THR A 290 -1.15 -22.52 -13.68
N ARG A 291 -1.34 -21.66 -12.68
CA ARG A 291 -0.87 -21.85 -11.30
C ARG A 291 -1.96 -22.31 -10.34
N LEU A 292 -3.20 -22.44 -10.83
CA LEU A 292 -4.36 -22.84 -10.04
C LEU A 292 -4.73 -24.29 -10.33
N GLN A 293 -5.25 -24.98 -9.32
CA GLN A 293 -5.94 -26.25 -9.53
C GLN A 293 -7.33 -25.97 -10.13
N ARG A 294 -7.88 -26.93 -10.91
CA ARG A 294 -9.12 -26.71 -11.68
C ARG A 294 -10.33 -26.34 -10.81
N ASP A 295 -10.37 -26.84 -9.58
CA ASP A 295 -11.39 -26.67 -8.56
C ASP A 295 -11.23 -25.38 -7.73
N GLN A 296 -10.08 -24.71 -7.81
CA GLN A 296 -9.82 -23.45 -7.10
C GLN A 296 -10.42 -22.23 -7.79
N THR A 297 -10.86 -22.36 -9.04
CA THR A 297 -11.37 -21.24 -9.84
C THR A 297 -12.89 -21.18 -9.81
N SER A 298 -13.44 -20.01 -9.47
CA SER A 298 -14.89 -19.75 -9.53
C SER A 298 -15.45 -19.98 -10.94
N PRO A 299 -16.49 -20.81 -11.11
CA PRO A 299 -17.18 -20.98 -12.39
C PRO A 299 -17.76 -19.66 -12.91
N VAL A 300 -18.28 -18.81 -12.03
CA VAL A 300 -18.84 -17.50 -12.38
C VAL A 300 -17.76 -16.57 -12.92
N ALA A 301 -16.59 -16.54 -12.30
CA ALA A 301 -15.47 -15.73 -12.78
C ALA A 301 -14.96 -16.23 -14.15
N ARG A 302 -14.96 -17.55 -14.38
CA ARG A 302 -14.64 -18.13 -15.71
C ARG A 302 -15.66 -17.73 -16.77
N GLU A 303 -16.95 -17.83 -16.45
CA GLU A 303 -18.02 -17.42 -17.35
C GLU A 303 -17.90 -15.93 -17.70
N ASN A 304 -17.73 -15.06 -16.70
CA ASN A 304 -17.48 -13.64 -16.90
C ASN A 304 -16.25 -13.36 -17.77
N ALA A 305 -15.21 -14.20 -17.66
CA ALA A 305 -14.01 -14.08 -18.48
C ALA A 305 -14.24 -14.41 -19.96
N ILE A 306 -15.20 -15.30 -20.25
CA ILE A 306 -15.55 -15.72 -21.62
C ILE A 306 -16.53 -14.73 -22.25
N THR A 307 -17.57 -14.36 -21.51
CA THR A 307 -18.69 -13.57 -22.05
C THR A 307 -18.38 -12.09 -22.14
N ALA A 308 -17.40 -11.59 -21.37
CA ALA A 308 -17.03 -10.17 -21.28
C ALA A 308 -18.28 -9.28 -21.21
N PRO A 309 -19.08 -9.38 -20.13
CA PRO A 309 -20.44 -8.86 -20.10
C PRO A 309 -20.48 -7.37 -20.46
N GLU A 310 -21.30 -7.02 -21.47
CA GLU A 310 -21.49 -5.63 -21.93
C GLU A 310 -22.03 -4.74 -20.82
N ASP A 311 -22.97 -5.27 -20.02
CA ASP A 311 -23.42 -4.68 -18.76
C ASP A 311 -22.48 -5.10 -17.63
N ARG A 312 -21.80 -4.12 -17.01
CA ARG A 312 -20.86 -4.32 -15.92
C ARG A 312 -21.48 -4.28 -14.53
N SER A 313 -22.80 -4.12 -14.43
CA SER A 313 -23.57 -4.24 -13.18
C SER A 313 -23.29 -5.55 -12.42
N PRO A 314 -23.11 -6.72 -13.06
CA PRO A 314 -22.75 -7.97 -12.38
C PRO A 314 -21.39 -7.92 -11.67
N LEU A 315 -20.47 -7.05 -12.12
CA LEU A 315 -19.15 -6.85 -11.51
C LEU A 315 -19.18 -5.84 -10.36
N THR A 316 -20.32 -5.20 -10.10
CA THR A 316 -20.48 -4.36 -8.91
C THR A 316 -20.64 -5.24 -7.66
N LEU A 317 -19.84 -4.93 -6.64
CA LEU A 317 -19.82 -5.62 -5.37
C LEU A 317 -20.57 -4.76 -4.35
N SER A 318 -21.68 -5.27 -3.85
CA SER A 318 -22.47 -4.62 -2.80
C SER A 318 -23.42 -5.62 -2.16
N LYS A 319 -24.03 -5.24 -1.04
CA LYS A 319 -25.10 -6.03 -0.43
C LYS A 319 -26.32 -5.14 -0.17
N PRO A 320 -27.45 -5.39 -0.87
CA PRO A 320 -28.69 -4.67 -0.61
C PRO A 320 -29.11 -4.79 0.86
N GLY A 321 -29.63 -3.70 1.42
CA GLY A 321 -30.16 -3.66 2.79
C GLY A 321 -29.14 -3.40 3.88
N TRP A 322 -27.85 -3.26 3.58
CA TRP A 322 -26.91 -2.65 4.52
C TRP A 322 -27.31 -1.21 4.83
N LYS A 323 -27.27 -0.87 6.12
CA LYS A 323 -27.61 0.47 6.63
C LYS A 323 -26.37 1.12 7.21
N THR A 324 -26.30 2.44 7.07
CA THR A 324 -25.38 3.27 7.85
C THR A 324 -25.60 3.02 9.34
N ALA A 325 -24.54 2.88 10.12
CA ALA A 325 -24.73 2.74 11.56
C ALA A 325 -25.27 4.04 12.14
N SER A 326 -26.35 3.94 12.93
CA SER A 326 -26.74 5.03 13.82
C SER A 326 -25.75 5.03 14.98
N THR A 327 -24.86 6.01 15.02
CA THR A 327 -23.90 6.17 16.12
C THR A 327 -24.27 7.39 16.94
N GLU A 328 -24.37 7.22 18.27
CA GLU A 328 -24.56 8.36 19.20
C GLU A 328 -23.37 9.34 19.19
N ARG A 329 -22.20 8.85 18.76
CA ARG A 329 -20.98 9.66 18.61
C ARG A 329 -20.95 10.33 17.24
N PRO A 330 -20.59 11.62 17.15
CA PRO A 330 -20.35 12.26 15.87
C PRO A 330 -19.16 11.62 15.15
N PRO A 331 -19.13 11.65 13.80
CA PRO A 331 -18.07 11.05 13.01
C PRO A 331 -16.72 11.70 13.31
N PHE A 332 -16.66 13.03 13.39
CA PHE A 332 -15.47 13.78 13.74
C PHE A 332 -15.75 14.73 14.90
N MET A 333 -14.73 15.01 15.70
CA MET A 333 -14.71 16.10 16.66
C MET A 333 -13.49 16.98 16.41
N THR A 334 -13.70 18.29 16.45
CA THR A 334 -12.62 19.24 16.64
C THR A 334 -12.09 19.17 18.07
N GLU A 335 -10.88 19.68 18.31
CA GLU A 335 -10.29 19.72 19.65
C GLU A 335 -11.16 20.48 20.68
N LYS A 336 -11.87 21.53 20.23
CA LYS A 336 -12.82 22.29 21.07
C LYS A 336 -14.07 21.49 21.40
N GLU A 337 -14.65 20.79 20.43
CA GLU A 337 -15.82 19.93 20.62
C GLU A 337 -15.48 18.74 21.52
N GLN A 338 -14.28 18.18 21.36
CA GLN A 338 -13.75 17.12 22.20
C GLN A 338 -13.68 17.56 23.68
N MET A 339 -13.11 18.74 23.97
CA MET A 339 -13.09 19.27 25.34
C MET A 339 -14.50 19.47 25.92
N ARG A 340 -15.46 19.90 25.10
CA ARG A 340 -16.86 20.08 25.53
C ARG A 340 -17.53 18.73 25.82
N TYR A 341 -17.37 17.76 24.93
CA TYR A 341 -17.91 16.41 25.06
C TYR A 341 -17.36 15.69 26.28
N TYR A 342 -16.03 15.69 26.48
CA TYR A 342 -15.44 15.11 27.69
C TYR A 342 -15.88 15.83 28.96
N ARG A 343 -15.95 17.17 28.98
CA ARG A 343 -16.48 17.90 30.15
C ARG A 343 -17.93 17.50 30.46
N GLN A 344 -18.76 17.24 29.46
CA GLN A 344 -20.14 16.75 29.64
C GLN A 344 -20.18 15.32 30.17
N LEU A 345 -19.39 14.40 29.60
CA LEU A 345 -19.26 13.03 30.10
C LEU A 345 -18.75 12.96 31.54
N TRP A 346 -17.77 13.79 31.90
CA TRP A 346 -17.26 13.91 33.27
C TRP A 346 -18.29 14.46 34.24
N ARG A 347 -19.14 15.41 33.82
CA ARG A 347 -20.25 15.93 34.63
C ARG A 347 -21.38 14.92 34.81
N ASN A 348 -21.57 14.04 33.83
CA ASN A 348 -22.67 13.07 33.80
C ASN A 348 -22.25 11.67 34.30
N ARG A 349 -21.02 11.49 34.81
CA ARG A 349 -20.67 10.23 35.47
C ARG A 349 -21.56 10.05 36.71
N PRO A 350 -22.21 8.90 36.88
CA PRO A 350 -22.84 8.57 38.15
C PRO A 350 -21.78 8.65 39.24
N VAL A 351 -22.01 9.49 40.26
CA VAL A 351 -21.24 9.40 41.50
C VAL A 351 -21.64 8.06 42.10
N ASP A 352 -20.74 7.08 42.05
CA ASP A 352 -20.94 5.81 42.71
C ASP A 352 -21.05 6.09 44.21
N GLN A 353 -22.28 6.08 44.74
CA GLN A 353 -22.60 6.45 46.13
C GLN A 353 -22.09 5.40 47.15
N ARG A 354 -21.26 4.44 46.74
CA ARG A 354 -20.67 3.41 47.61
C ARG A 354 -19.19 3.61 47.93
N VAL A 355 -18.67 4.82 47.80
CA VAL A 355 -17.39 5.23 48.44
C VAL A 355 -17.53 6.61 49.08
N VAL A 356 -18.63 6.84 49.80
CA VAL A 356 -18.80 7.99 50.70
C VAL A 356 -18.94 7.47 52.12
N ASP A 357 -17.90 6.77 52.59
CA ASP A 357 -17.61 6.63 54.04
C ASP A 357 -16.15 6.19 54.22
N GLN A 358 -15.25 7.07 53.80
CA GLN A 358 -13.89 7.18 54.34
C GLN A 358 -13.34 8.56 53.95
N ARG A 359 -13.97 9.62 54.48
CA ARG A 359 -13.31 10.93 54.51
C ARG A 359 -12.27 10.90 55.61
N SER A 360 -10.99 10.84 55.24
CA SER A 360 -9.91 11.50 55.98
C SER A 360 -8.65 11.63 55.13
N ARG A 361 -8.38 12.87 54.70
CA ARG A 361 -7.06 13.41 54.28
C ARG A 361 -6.50 12.95 52.93
N GLY A 362 -6.84 13.69 51.88
CA GLY A 362 -6.12 13.70 50.61
C GLY A 362 -6.91 14.42 49.53
N GLY A 363 -6.40 15.54 49.03
CA GLY A 363 -7.11 16.46 48.13
C GLY A 363 -7.71 15.80 46.88
N ILE A 364 -8.89 16.31 46.50
CA ILE A 364 -9.59 16.00 45.25
C ILE A 364 -8.61 16.25 44.09
N ARG A 365 -8.12 15.16 43.48
CA ARG A 365 -7.38 15.26 42.22
C ARG A 365 -8.38 15.67 41.15
N GLY A 366 -8.18 16.87 40.59
CA GLY A 366 -8.84 17.31 39.37
C GLY A 366 -8.54 16.39 38.18
N PRO A 367 -8.99 16.75 36.96
CA PRO A 367 -8.78 15.93 35.77
C PRO A 367 -7.29 15.54 35.63
N PRO A 368 -6.98 14.37 35.03
CA PRO A 368 -5.61 13.88 34.93
C PRO A 368 -4.67 14.99 34.45
N ARG A 369 -3.62 15.28 35.23
CA ARG A 369 -2.53 16.22 34.90
C ARG A 369 -1.66 15.69 33.73
N PHE A 370 -2.27 15.22 32.66
CA PHE A 370 -1.60 14.94 31.39
C PHE A 370 -1.74 16.09 30.37
N TYR A 371 -2.47 17.15 30.72
CA TYR A 371 -2.78 18.28 29.83
C TYR A 371 -1.98 19.58 30.09
N GLN A 372 -0.81 19.53 30.74
CA GLN A 372 0.02 20.74 30.98
C GLN A 372 1.49 20.64 30.53
N GLN A 373 1.89 19.62 29.75
CA GLN A 373 3.26 19.54 29.22
C GLN A 373 3.31 19.20 27.73
N ILE A 374 2.64 20.00 26.90
CA ILE A 374 3.02 20.18 25.50
C ILE A 374 2.83 21.66 25.15
N ASN A 375 3.62 22.51 25.79
CA ASN A 375 3.86 23.91 25.38
C ASN A 375 5.01 24.46 26.23
N ARG A 376 6.21 23.94 25.98
CA ARG A 376 7.46 24.66 26.26
C ARG A 376 8.39 24.42 25.07
N ASN A 377 8.32 25.33 24.11
CA ASN A 377 9.51 25.69 23.34
C ASN A 377 10.58 26.15 24.34
N PRO A 378 11.83 25.72 24.19
CA PRO A 378 12.95 26.61 24.39
C PRO A 378 13.34 27.16 23.01
N SER A 379 13.26 28.48 22.94
CA SER A 379 14.01 29.40 22.09
C SER A 379 15.30 28.88 21.48
#